data_AF-A0A919PP29-F1
#
_entry.id   AF-A0A919PP29-F1
#
_cell.length_a   1.000
_cell.length_b   1.000
_cell.length_c   1.000
_cell.angle_alpha   90.00
_cell.angle_beta   90.00
_cell.angle_gamma   90.00
#
_symmetry.space_group_name_H-M   'P 1'
#
loop_
_entity.id
_entity.type
_entity.pdbx_description
1 polymer ?
#
loop_
_entity_poly.entity_id
_entity_poly.type
_entity_poly.pdbx_seq_one_letter_code
_entity_poly.pdbx_strand_id
1 'polypeptide(L)'
;MRDPKATGRLLVLALAPFLAWFVLAMATLAQTGVDNSADFTPGVLADVRLQWVAIAVLYALAVLTGAAGMAMVATSPGLTVATRIASGVSAVAIIGNLVLALSMSGSTTAKLSDNSLWSPSLWLSMISIWAALAAIVLTGVGLRRTGVLRRTGLVVAIIAGLILLADLALGGAFPPLLVGFLWLAIGIGLLRRPVTATVQPVASTA
;
A
#
# COMPACT_ATOMS: atom_id res chain seq x y z
N MET A 1 -3.25 -5.84 -20.51
CA MET A 1 -3.93 -6.16 -19.25
C MET A 1 -4.85 -7.34 -19.51
N ARG A 2 -4.74 -8.45 -18.76
CA ARG A 2 -5.58 -9.65 -19.01
C ARG A 2 -7.02 -9.48 -18.51
N ASP A 3 -7.20 -8.85 -17.34
CA ASP A 3 -8.53 -8.47 -16.81
C ASP A 3 -8.45 -7.13 -16.04
N PRO A 4 -8.92 -6.01 -16.63
CA PRO A 4 -8.91 -4.71 -15.97
C PRO A 4 -9.89 -4.65 -14.79
N LYS A 5 -10.95 -5.46 -14.78
CA LYS A 5 -11.95 -5.45 -13.70
C LYS A 5 -11.42 -6.18 -12.48
N ALA A 6 -10.81 -7.35 -12.62
CA ALA A 6 -10.16 -8.04 -11.51
C ALA A 6 -9.06 -7.17 -10.87
N THR A 7 -8.22 -6.54 -11.71
CA THR A 7 -7.18 -5.62 -11.27
C THR A 7 -7.77 -4.42 -10.51
N GLY A 8 -8.82 -3.81 -11.07
CA GLY A 8 -9.49 -2.66 -10.45
C GLY A 8 -10.13 -3.02 -9.10
N ARG A 9 -10.73 -4.21 -8.97
CA ARG A 9 -11.28 -4.71 -7.71
C ARG A 9 -10.21 -4.84 -6.63
N LEU A 10 -9.06 -5.43 -6.93
CA LEU A 10 -7.97 -5.56 -5.94
C LEU A 10 -7.50 -4.20 -5.43
N LEU A 11 -7.28 -3.23 -6.33
CA LEU A 11 -6.85 -1.88 -5.95
C LEU A 11 -7.89 -1.14 -5.10
N VAL A 12 -9.18 -1.34 -5.36
CA VAL A 12 -10.26 -0.79 -4.53
C VAL A 12 -10.33 -1.50 -3.18
N LEU A 13 -10.23 -2.83 -3.17
CA LEU A 13 -10.27 -3.64 -1.95
C LEU A 13 -9.11 -3.34 -1.00
N ALA A 14 -7.95 -2.92 -1.51
CA ALA A 14 -6.80 -2.54 -0.69
C ALA A 14 -7.10 -1.38 0.28
N LEU A 15 -8.10 -0.53 0.00
CA LEU A 15 -8.47 0.58 0.89
C LEU A 15 -9.17 0.09 2.18
N ALA A 16 -9.95 -0.98 2.12
CA ALA A 16 -10.68 -1.49 3.28
C ALA A 16 -9.76 -1.90 4.46
N PRO A 17 -8.71 -2.73 4.26
CA PRO A 17 -7.77 -3.03 5.34
C PRO A 17 -6.95 -1.82 5.79
N PHE A 18 -6.70 -0.83 4.91
CA PHE A 18 -6.08 0.43 5.30
C PHE A 18 -6.95 1.26 6.25
N LEU A 19 -8.25 1.37 5.96
CA LEU A 19 -9.20 2.07 6.85
C LEU A 19 -9.35 1.33 8.18
N ALA A 20 -9.46 0.00 8.14
CA ALA A 20 -9.52 -0.83 9.35
C ALA A 20 -8.24 -0.67 10.19
N TRP A 21 -7.07 -0.70 9.56
CA TRP A 21 -5.79 -0.44 10.20
C TRP A 21 -5.77 0.94 10.87
N PHE A 22 -6.15 1.99 10.14
CA PHE A 22 -6.13 3.37 10.64
C PHE A 22 -7.07 3.55 11.82
N VAL A 23 -8.31 3.07 11.72
CA VAL A 23 -9.30 3.15 12.81
C VAL A 23 -8.81 2.41 14.04
N LEU A 24 -8.29 1.19 13.85
CA LEU A 24 -7.77 0.40 14.97
C LEU A 24 -6.57 1.08 15.62
N ALA A 25 -5.60 1.56 14.84
CA ALA A 25 -4.42 2.26 15.35
C ALA A 25 -4.79 3.53 16.13
N MET A 26 -5.73 4.34 15.61
CA MET A 26 -6.19 5.54 16.31
C MET A 26 -6.97 5.20 17.58
N ALA A 27 -7.80 4.16 17.56
CA ALA A 27 -8.51 3.70 18.75
C ALA A 27 -7.53 3.21 19.84
N THR A 28 -6.49 2.46 19.46
CA THR A 28 -5.42 2.01 20.37
C THR A 28 -4.69 3.19 21.00
N LEU A 29 -4.28 4.18 20.20
CA LEU A 29 -3.60 5.38 20.69
C LEU A 29 -4.49 6.19 21.63
N ALA A 30 -5.77 6.36 21.28
CA ALA A 30 -6.72 7.11 22.09
C ALA A 30 -7.03 6.43 23.44
N GLN A 31 -7.14 5.10 23.47
CA GLN A 31 -7.45 4.35 24.70
C GLN A 31 -6.28 4.27 25.67
N THR A 32 -5.06 4.19 25.14
CA THR A 32 -3.88 3.98 25.98
C THR A 32 -3.28 5.29 26.48
N GLY A 33 -3.48 6.40 25.77
CA GLY A 33 -2.88 7.69 26.13
C GLY A 33 -1.35 7.70 26.04
N VAL A 34 -0.76 6.62 25.48
CA VAL A 34 0.68 6.40 25.39
C VAL A 34 1.16 6.94 24.05
N ASP A 35 2.08 7.91 24.08
CA ASP A 35 2.93 8.21 22.93
C ASP A 35 4.06 7.17 22.82
N ASN A 36 4.77 7.12 21.69
CA ASN A 36 5.84 6.13 21.47
C ASN A 36 7.01 6.17 22.49
N SER A 37 7.03 7.13 23.43
CA SER A 37 8.08 7.38 24.42
C SER A 37 7.64 7.20 25.87
N ALA A 38 6.34 7.05 26.13
CA ALA A 38 5.79 6.83 27.46
C ALA A 38 5.94 5.36 27.90
N ASP A 39 6.22 5.17 29.19
CA ASP A 39 6.35 3.85 29.80
C ASP A 39 4.98 3.14 29.86
N PHE A 40 4.93 1.92 29.35
CA PHE A 40 3.74 1.08 29.49
C PHE A 40 3.68 0.45 30.88
N THR A 41 2.54 0.58 31.56
CA THR A 41 2.26 -0.30 32.70
C THR A 41 2.07 -1.73 32.21
N PRO A 42 2.34 -2.77 33.04
CA PRO A 42 2.22 -4.17 32.61
C PRO A 42 0.86 -4.56 32.03
N GLY A 43 -0.23 -3.99 32.57
CA GLY A 43 -1.59 -4.21 32.06
C GLY A 43 -1.81 -3.58 30.67
N VAL A 44 -1.36 -2.33 30.49
CA VAL A 44 -1.46 -1.63 29.20
C VAL A 44 -0.59 -2.31 28.14
N LEU A 45 0.57 -2.84 28.52
CA LEU A 45 1.46 -3.56 27.61
C LEU A 45 0.80 -4.81 27.03
N ALA A 46 0.02 -5.56 27.82
CA ALA A 46 -0.67 -6.75 27.35
C ALA A 46 -1.76 -6.41 26.32
N ASP A 47 -2.56 -5.36 26.58
CA ASP A 47 -3.61 -4.90 25.67
C ASP A 47 -3.03 -4.33 24.36
N VAL A 48 -1.96 -3.54 24.46
CA VAL A 48 -1.24 -2.98 23.31
C VAL A 48 -0.66 -4.09 22.43
N ARG A 49 -0.10 -5.16 22.99
CA ARG A 49 0.48 -6.27 22.21
C ARG A 49 -0.55 -6.96 21.32
N LEU A 50 -1.75 -7.24 21.84
CA LEU A 50 -2.80 -7.89 21.06
C LEU A 50 -3.28 -6.99 19.92
N GLN A 51 -3.48 -5.70 20.22
CA GLN A 51 -3.90 -4.71 19.23
C GLN A 51 -2.80 -4.48 18.18
N TRP A 52 -1.53 -4.50 18.59
CA TRP A 52 -0.37 -4.36 17.70
C TRP A 52 -0.29 -5.45 16.63
N VAL A 53 -0.57 -6.71 17.00
CA VAL A 53 -0.62 -7.82 16.03
C VAL A 53 -1.70 -7.56 14.97
N ALA A 54 -2.90 -7.17 15.39
CA ALA A 54 -3.98 -6.87 14.47
C ALA A 54 -3.66 -5.68 13.56
N ILE A 55 -3.06 -4.62 14.10
CA ILE A 55 -2.59 -3.45 13.34
C ILE A 55 -1.55 -3.89 12.29
N ALA A 56 -0.54 -4.66 12.68
CA ALA A 56 0.51 -5.13 11.76
C ALA A 56 -0.05 -6.00 10.63
N VAL A 57 -0.96 -6.92 10.94
CA VAL A 57 -1.60 -7.80 9.95
C VAL A 57 -2.47 -6.99 8.98
N LEU A 58 -3.33 -6.10 9.48
CA LEU A 58 -4.19 -5.27 8.63
C LEU A 58 -3.37 -4.39 7.68
N TYR A 59 -2.28 -3.81 8.19
CA TYR A 59 -1.38 -3.01 7.37
C TYR A 59 -0.70 -3.84 6.27
N ALA A 60 -0.18 -5.02 6.62
CA ALA A 60 0.43 -5.93 5.66
C ALA A 60 -0.56 -6.39 4.59
N LEU A 61 -1.78 -6.75 4.98
CA LEU A 61 -2.85 -7.12 4.05
C LEU A 61 -3.18 -5.99 3.07
N ALA A 62 -3.24 -4.75 3.55
CA ALA A 62 -3.50 -3.59 2.70
C ALA A 62 -2.43 -3.41 1.63
N VAL A 63 -1.16 -3.42 2.04
CA VAL A 63 -0.03 -3.24 1.12
C VAL A 63 0.09 -4.41 0.15
N LEU A 64 -0.03 -5.65 0.61
CA LEU A 64 0.07 -6.84 -0.25
C LEU A 64 -1.04 -6.89 -1.31
N THR A 65 -2.27 -6.52 -0.93
CA THR A 65 -3.41 -6.46 -1.86
C THR A 65 -3.17 -5.40 -2.94
N GLY A 66 -2.70 -4.22 -2.55
CA GLY A 66 -2.36 -3.16 -3.50
C GLY A 66 -1.18 -3.52 -4.40
N ALA A 67 -0.10 -4.07 -3.84
CA ALA A 67 1.06 -4.53 -4.58
C ALA A 67 0.70 -5.60 -5.62
N ALA A 68 -0.18 -6.55 -5.27
CA ALA A 68 -0.71 -7.53 -6.20
C ALA A 68 -1.50 -6.87 -7.34
N GLY A 69 -2.39 -5.92 -7.03
CA GLY A 69 -3.11 -5.13 -8.04
C GLY A 69 -2.15 -4.38 -8.97
N MET A 70 -1.13 -3.73 -8.43
CA MET A 70 -0.12 -2.99 -9.20
C MET A 70 0.73 -3.90 -10.09
N ALA A 71 1.12 -5.07 -9.60
CA ALA A 71 1.82 -6.08 -10.38
C ALA A 71 0.96 -6.56 -11.56
N MET A 72 -0.35 -6.74 -11.36
CA MET A 72 -1.29 -7.09 -12.43
C MET A 72 -1.41 -5.98 -13.48
N VAL A 73 -1.46 -4.70 -13.09
CA VAL A 73 -1.44 -3.58 -14.05
C VAL A 73 -0.20 -3.66 -14.94
N ALA A 74 0.96 -3.91 -14.33
CA ALA A 74 2.27 -4.00 -14.98
C ALA A 74 2.45 -5.23 -15.91
N THR A 75 1.44 -6.08 -16.05
CA THR A 75 1.42 -7.16 -17.07
C THR A 75 1.02 -6.69 -18.47
N SER A 76 0.60 -5.44 -18.62
CA SER A 76 0.19 -4.88 -19.90
C SER A 76 1.38 -4.52 -20.79
N PRO A 77 1.32 -4.79 -22.11
CA PRO A 77 2.35 -4.32 -23.05
C PRO A 77 2.53 -2.81 -22.95
N GLY A 78 3.77 -2.34 -22.78
CA GLY A 78 4.10 -0.92 -22.61
C GLY A 78 4.10 -0.41 -21.15
N LEU A 79 3.74 -1.23 -20.17
CA LEU A 79 3.92 -0.94 -18.75
C LEU A 79 5.20 -1.60 -18.21
N THR A 80 5.97 -0.85 -17.43
CA THR A 80 7.40 -1.06 -17.18
C THR A 80 7.72 -2.18 -16.18
N VAL A 81 8.79 -2.94 -16.45
CA VAL A 81 9.42 -3.89 -15.50
C VAL A 81 9.70 -3.22 -14.14
N ALA A 82 10.09 -1.93 -14.16
CA ALA A 82 10.30 -1.12 -12.97
C ALA A 82 9.09 -1.08 -12.01
N THR A 83 7.86 -1.06 -12.54
CA THR A 83 6.65 -1.11 -11.70
C THR A 83 6.55 -2.43 -10.93
N ARG A 84 6.88 -3.55 -11.59
CA ARG A 84 6.84 -4.88 -10.95
C ARG A 84 7.91 -4.98 -9.88
N ILE A 85 9.12 -4.49 -10.17
CA ILE A 85 10.22 -4.45 -9.21
C ILE A 85 9.81 -3.60 -8.00
N ALA A 86 9.33 -2.38 -8.20
CA ALA A 86 8.90 -1.51 -7.11
C ALA A 86 7.75 -2.12 -6.29
N SER A 87 6.77 -2.74 -6.93
CA SER A 87 5.67 -3.45 -6.23
C SER A 87 6.19 -4.66 -5.44
N GLY A 88 7.16 -5.40 -6.00
CA GLY A 88 7.82 -6.53 -5.34
C GLY A 88 8.64 -6.10 -4.13
N VAL A 89 9.42 -5.01 -4.25
CA VAL A 89 10.15 -4.41 -3.13
C VAL A 89 9.19 -3.99 -2.02
N SER A 90 8.07 -3.35 -2.39
CA SER A 90 7.03 -2.96 -1.42
C SER A 90 6.48 -4.17 -0.66
N ALA A 91 6.16 -5.26 -1.37
CA ALA A 91 5.66 -6.51 -0.79
C ALA A 91 6.69 -7.20 0.13
N VAL A 92 7.95 -7.30 -0.31
CA VAL A 92 9.02 -7.90 0.50
C VAL A 92 9.28 -7.09 1.77
N ALA A 93 9.34 -5.76 1.64
CA ALA A 93 9.56 -4.87 2.77
C ALA A 93 8.42 -4.96 3.80
N ILE A 94 7.15 -5.01 3.37
CA ILE A 94 6.03 -5.13 4.31
C ILE A 94 5.97 -6.50 4.98
N ILE A 95 6.36 -7.58 4.29
CA ILE A 95 6.48 -8.92 4.90
C ILE A 95 7.58 -8.89 5.97
N GLY A 96 8.73 -8.29 5.67
CA GLY A 96 9.80 -8.11 6.66
C GLY A 96 9.33 -7.29 7.87
N ASN A 97 8.64 -6.17 7.64
CA ASN A 97 8.03 -5.37 8.71
C ASN A 97 7.03 -6.21 9.53
N LEU A 98 6.17 -7.01 8.90
CA LEU A 98 5.22 -7.88 9.60
C LEU A 98 5.95 -8.89 10.50
N VAL A 99 6.99 -9.55 9.98
CA VAL A 99 7.77 -10.52 10.77
C VAL A 99 8.39 -9.85 11.99
N LEU A 100 9.00 -8.67 11.82
CA LEU A 100 9.57 -7.92 12.94
C LEU A 100 8.51 -7.44 13.92
N ALA A 101 7.38 -6.91 13.43
CA ALA A 101 6.28 -6.44 14.26
C ALA A 101 5.66 -7.57 15.10
N LEU A 102 5.49 -8.77 14.53
CA LEU A 102 5.03 -9.95 15.26
C LEU A 102 6.07 -10.42 16.28
N SER A 103 7.36 -10.34 15.94
CA SER A 103 8.44 -10.70 16.87
C SER A 103 8.49 -9.76 18.08
N MET A 104 8.18 -8.48 17.89
CA MET A 104 8.07 -7.49 18.96
C MET A 104 6.89 -7.73 19.91
N SER A 105 5.83 -8.44 19.47
CA SER A 105 4.67 -8.73 20.33
C SER A 105 5.01 -9.58 21.58
N GLY A 106 6.12 -10.31 21.53
CA GLY A 106 6.65 -11.07 22.68
C GLY A 106 7.57 -10.25 23.62
N SER A 107 7.86 -8.99 23.30
CA SER A 107 8.82 -8.16 24.04
C SER A 107 8.32 -7.72 25.41
N THR A 108 9.10 -7.95 26.46
CA THR A 108 8.84 -7.50 27.84
C THR A 108 9.35 -6.08 28.14
N THR A 109 9.91 -5.39 27.13
CA THR A 109 10.41 -4.02 27.30
C THR A 109 9.29 -3.04 27.67
N ALA A 110 9.58 -2.13 28.60
CA ALA A 110 8.62 -1.12 29.06
C ALA A 110 8.30 -0.07 27.99
N LYS A 111 9.16 0.08 26.97
CA LYS A 111 8.96 0.93 25.80
C LYS A 111 9.15 0.13 24.50
N LEU A 112 8.43 0.52 23.46
CA LEU A 112 8.61 -0.01 22.11
C LEU A 112 9.97 0.40 21.51
N SER A 113 10.39 1.64 21.77
CA SER A 113 11.68 2.19 21.30
C SER A 113 12.90 1.42 21.81
N ASP A 114 12.79 0.76 22.95
CA ASP A 114 13.89 0.05 23.59
C ASP A 114 14.11 -1.33 22.96
N ASN A 115 13.17 -1.80 22.14
CA ASN A 115 13.31 -3.03 21.40
C ASN A 115 14.21 -2.80 20.16
N SER A 116 15.29 -3.55 20.03
CA SER A 116 16.23 -3.44 18.90
C SER A 116 15.59 -3.71 17.53
N LEU A 117 14.43 -4.35 17.47
CA LEU A 117 13.67 -4.61 16.24
C LEU A 117 12.77 -3.44 15.83
N TRP A 118 12.54 -2.46 16.71
CA TRP A 118 11.65 -1.32 16.45
C TRP A 118 12.13 -0.47 15.27
N SER A 119 13.36 0.03 15.33
CA SER A 119 13.91 0.89 14.27
C SER A 119 13.98 0.17 12.92
N PRO A 120 14.48 -1.08 12.80
CA PRO A 120 14.41 -1.82 11.55
C PRO A 120 12.98 -2.04 11.02
N SER A 121 12.00 -2.31 11.91
CA SER A 121 10.60 -2.44 11.52
C SER A 121 10.07 -1.15 10.89
N LEU A 122 10.33 0.01 11.53
CA LEU A 122 9.95 1.31 10.98
C LEU A 122 10.58 1.57 9.61
N TRP A 123 11.87 1.30 9.44
CA TRP A 123 12.55 1.45 8.15
C TRP A 123 11.94 0.57 7.06
N LEU A 124 11.61 -0.69 7.37
CA LEU A 124 10.95 -1.58 6.41
C LEU A 124 9.54 -1.09 6.03
N SER A 125 8.79 -0.55 7.00
CA SER A 125 7.50 0.09 6.73
C SER A 125 7.66 1.30 5.78
N MET A 126 8.63 2.18 6.04
CA MET A 126 8.90 3.36 5.19
C MET A 126 9.32 2.95 3.78
N ILE A 127 10.28 2.03 3.66
CA ILE A 127 10.74 1.49 2.37
C ILE A 127 9.56 0.90 1.59
N SER A 128 8.66 0.19 2.27
CA SER A 128 7.48 -0.38 1.64
C SER A 128 6.58 0.69 1.02
N ILE A 129 6.34 1.80 1.72
CA ILE A 129 5.52 2.91 1.25
C ILE A 129 6.20 3.69 0.13
N TRP A 130 7.50 3.97 0.24
CA TRP A 130 8.25 4.61 -0.83
C TRP A 130 8.24 3.79 -2.11
N ALA A 131 8.42 2.47 -1.99
CA ALA A 131 8.34 1.56 -3.11
C ALA A 131 6.93 1.49 -3.72
N ALA A 132 5.87 1.52 -2.89
CA ALA A 132 4.49 1.58 -3.35
C ALA A 132 4.19 2.88 -4.13
N LEU A 133 4.62 4.03 -3.61
CA LEU A 133 4.47 5.32 -4.28
C LEU A 133 5.25 5.36 -5.60
N ALA A 134 6.49 4.86 -5.62
CA ALA A 134 7.27 4.73 -6.85
C ALA A 134 6.54 3.84 -7.88
N ALA A 135 5.96 2.72 -7.46
CA ALA A 135 5.15 1.87 -8.33
C ALA A 135 3.92 2.62 -8.89
N ILE A 136 3.25 3.45 -8.07
CA ILE A 136 2.13 4.29 -8.49
C ILE A 136 2.58 5.32 -9.54
N VAL A 137 3.69 6.02 -9.32
CA VAL A 137 4.25 7.00 -10.27
C VAL A 137 4.53 6.34 -11.62
N LEU A 138 5.31 5.25 -11.61
CA LEU A 138 5.67 4.52 -12.83
C LEU A 138 4.44 4.02 -13.58
N THR A 139 3.46 3.50 -12.84
CA THR A 139 2.20 3.01 -13.41
C THR A 139 1.38 4.13 -14.00
N GLY A 140 1.20 5.25 -13.29
CA GLY A 140 0.44 6.40 -13.77
C GLY A 140 1.04 7.00 -15.04
N VAL A 141 2.37 7.08 -15.13
CA VAL A 141 3.08 7.47 -16.36
C VAL A 141 2.83 6.47 -17.49
N GLY A 142 2.90 5.16 -17.22
CA GLY A 142 2.61 4.13 -18.22
C GLY A 142 1.16 4.16 -18.69
N LEU A 143 0.20 4.34 -17.78
CA LEU A 143 -1.23 4.49 -18.09
C LEU A 143 -1.52 5.75 -18.92
N ARG A 144 -0.76 6.82 -18.72
CA ARG A 144 -0.82 8.02 -19.56
C ARG A 144 -0.33 7.74 -20.98
N ARG A 145 0.86 7.13 -21.11
CA ARG A 145 1.50 6.84 -22.40
C ARG A 145 0.66 5.91 -23.27
N THR A 146 0.10 4.87 -22.65
CA THR A 146 -0.73 3.86 -23.33
C THR A 146 -2.16 4.31 -23.62
N GLY A 147 -2.58 5.50 -23.18
CA GLY A 147 -3.96 5.97 -23.37
C GLY A 147 -4.98 5.31 -22.44
N VAL A 148 -4.56 4.42 -21.53
CA VAL A 148 -5.48 3.65 -20.67
C VAL A 148 -6.22 4.56 -19.69
N LEU A 149 -5.48 5.39 -18.95
CA LEU A 149 -6.06 6.37 -18.02
C LEU A 149 -5.30 7.69 -18.16
N ARG A 150 -5.46 8.37 -19.29
CA ARG A 150 -4.63 9.53 -19.65
C ARG A 150 -4.60 10.63 -18.58
N ARG A 151 -5.78 11.08 -18.14
CA ARG A 151 -5.89 12.15 -17.13
C ARG A 151 -5.67 11.60 -15.72
N THR A 152 -6.41 10.56 -15.34
CA THR A 152 -6.31 9.96 -13.99
C THR A 152 -4.91 9.45 -13.67
N GLY A 153 -4.28 8.71 -14.60
CA GLY A 153 -2.92 8.19 -14.43
C GLY A 153 -1.89 9.31 -14.27
N LEU A 154 -2.04 10.42 -15.01
CA LEU A 154 -1.16 11.58 -14.84
C LEU A 154 -1.34 12.26 -13.49
N VAL A 155 -2.58 12.55 -13.10
CA VAL A 155 -2.89 13.21 -11.84
C VAL A 155 -2.39 12.38 -10.66
N VAL A 156 -2.67 11.07 -10.67
CA VAL A 156 -2.20 10.15 -9.62
C VAL A 156 -0.68 10.07 -9.60
N ALA A 157 0.00 10.03 -10.74
CA ALA A 157 1.46 10.02 -10.78
C ALA A 157 2.07 11.31 -10.20
N ILE A 158 1.51 12.48 -10.50
CA ILE A 158 1.99 13.76 -9.96
C ILE A 158 1.78 13.79 -8.45
N ILE A 159 0.58 13.47 -7.97
CA ILE A 159 0.27 13.48 -6.53
C ILE A 159 1.16 12.47 -5.79
N ALA A 160 1.31 11.25 -6.31
CA ALA A 160 2.18 10.24 -5.71
C ALA A 160 3.66 10.68 -5.70
N GLY A 161 4.14 11.33 -6.75
CA GLY A 161 5.49 11.86 -6.83
C GLY A 161 5.75 12.98 -5.82
N LEU A 162 4.78 13.89 -5.66
CA LEU A 162 4.86 14.96 -4.65
C LEU A 162 4.85 14.38 -3.23
N ILE A 163 3.97 13.42 -2.95
CA ILE A 163 3.94 12.73 -1.65
C ILE A 163 5.27 12.01 -1.41
N LEU A 164 5.80 11.27 -2.39
CA LEU A 164 7.08 10.56 -2.25
C LEU A 164 8.23 11.52 -1.94
N LEU A 165 8.35 12.63 -2.67
CA LEU A 165 9.40 13.62 -2.44
C LEU A 165 9.25 14.29 -1.08
N ALA A 166 8.03 14.66 -0.69
CA ALA A 166 7.76 15.27 0.60
C ALA A 166 8.00 14.28 1.75
N ASP A 167 7.61 13.02 1.60
CA ASP A 167 7.80 11.98 2.61
C ASP A 167 9.28 11.63 2.81
N LEU A 168 10.07 11.61 1.73
CA LEU A 168 11.53 11.49 1.81
C LEU A 168 12.17 12.70 2.50
N ALA A 169 11.70 13.92 2.21
CA ALA A 169 12.24 15.15 2.80
C ALA A 169 11.87 15.33 4.28
N LEU A 170 10.68 14.85 4.68
CA LEU A 170 10.14 14.99 6.04
C LEU A 170 10.32 13.73 6.90
N GLY A 171 10.95 12.68 6.36
CA GLY A 171 11.27 11.47 7.11
C GLY A 171 10.05 10.62 7.50
N GLY A 172 9.08 10.43 6.59
CA GLY A 172 7.94 9.53 6.83
C GLY A 172 6.72 10.19 7.48
N ALA A 173 6.54 11.50 7.30
CA ALA A 173 5.46 12.26 7.93
C ALA A 173 4.06 11.96 7.37
N PHE A 174 3.96 11.27 6.22
CA PHE A 174 2.66 11.06 5.57
C PHE A 174 1.97 9.76 6.02
N PRO A 175 0.66 9.79 6.30
CA PRO A 175 -0.08 8.58 6.62
C PRO A 175 -0.05 7.57 5.45
N PRO A 176 0.29 6.30 5.72
CA PRO A 176 0.25 5.22 4.71
C PRO A 176 -1.09 5.09 3.97
N LEU A 177 -2.18 5.50 4.63
CA LEU A 177 -3.54 5.53 4.07
C LEU A 177 -3.65 6.29 2.74
N LEU A 178 -2.78 7.29 2.50
CA LEU A 178 -2.76 8.04 1.23
C LEU A 178 -2.48 7.13 0.03
N VAL A 179 -1.65 6.10 0.20
CA VAL A 179 -1.38 5.09 -0.84
C VAL A 179 -2.67 4.36 -1.22
N GLY A 180 -3.50 4.01 -0.23
CA GLY A 180 -4.80 3.36 -0.44
C GLY A 180 -5.75 4.21 -1.29
N PHE A 181 -5.82 5.53 -1.06
CA PHE A 181 -6.64 6.42 -1.88
C PHE A 181 -6.14 6.56 -3.33
N LEU A 182 -4.82 6.56 -3.53
CA LEU A 182 -4.24 6.58 -4.87
C LEU A 182 -4.53 5.28 -5.63
N TRP A 183 -4.42 4.14 -4.96
CA TRP A 183 -4.83 2.85 -5.53
C TRP A 183 -6.33 2.81 -5.84
N LEU A 184 -7.18 3.31 -4.94
CA LEU A 184 -8.62 3.44 -5.19
C LEU A 184 -8.90 4.24 -6.47
N ALA A 185 -8.25 5.39 -6.66
CA ALA A 185 -8.44 6.23 -7.83
C ALA A 185 -8.09 5.51 -9.14
N ILE A 186 -6.97 4.77 -9.15
CA ILE A 186 -6.59 3.92 -10.29
C ILE A 186 -7.63 2.79 -10.47
N GLY A 187 -8.00 2.11 -9.39
CA GLY A 187 -8.93 0.98 -9.41
C GLY A 187 -10.31 1.35 -9.96
N ILE A 188 -10.89 2.46 -9.50
CA ILE A 188 -12.15 3.01 -10.03
C ILE A 188 -12.00 3.34 -11.52
N GLY A 189 -10.88 3.94 -11.92
CA GLY A 189 -10.60 4.22 -13.33
C GLY A 189 -10.61 2.97 -14.20
N LEU A 190 -10.02 1.87 -13.71
CA LEU A 190 -10.01 0.59 -14.41
C LEU A 190 -11.38 -0.08 -14.44
N LEU A 191 -12.16 0.00 -13.36
CA LEU A 191 -13.52 -0.57 -13.28
C LEU A 191 -14.51 0.11 -14.23
N ARG A 192 -14.36 1.41 -14.47
CA ARG A 192 -15.23 2.20 -15.35
C ARG A 192 -14.93 2.00 -16.83
N ARG A 193 -13.88 1.25 -17.19
CA ARG A 193 -13.58 1.00 -18.60
C ARG A 193 -14.55 -0.01 -19.20
N PRO A 194 -15.11 0.27 -20.39
CA PRO A 194 -15.82 -0.75 -21.15
C PRO A 194 -14.84 -1.88 -21.48
N VAL A 195 -15.28 -3.12 -21.29
CA VAL A 195 -14.56 -4.29 -21.81
C VAL A 195 -14.76 -4.21 -23.31
N THR A 196 -13.76 -3.75 -24.05
CA THR A 196 -13.82 -3.77 -25.51
C THR A 196 -13.84 -5.24 -25.91
N ALA A 197 -15.03 -5.78 -26.17
CA ALA A 197 -15.17 -7.05 -26.85
C ALA A 197 -14.42 -6.92 -28.17
N THR A 198 -13.45 -7.80 -28.36
CA THR A 198 -12.75 -7.98 -29.63
C THR A 198 -13.81 -8.01 -30.73
N VAL A 199 -13.76 -7.00 -31.61
CA VAL A 199 -14.56 -6.97 -32.83
C VAL A 199 -14.31 -8.29 -33.55
N GLN A 200 -15.33 -9.16 -33.60
CA GLN A 200 -15.28 -10.30 -34.51
C GLN A 200 -15.12 -9.70 -35.92
N PRO A 201 -14.13 -10.12 -36.72
CA PRO A 201 -14.18 -9.84 -38.14
C PRO A 201 -15.48 -10.46 -38.64
N VAL A 202 -16.42 -9.63 -39.07
CA VAL A 202 -17.57 -10.10 -39.85
C VAL A 202 -16.96 -10.77 -41.07
N ALA A 203 -17.06 -12.10 -41.11
CA ALA A 203 -16.72 -12.86 -42.28
C ALA A 203 -17.61 -12.33 -43.41
N SER A 204 -16.99 -11.62 -44.35
CA SER A 204 -17.58 -11.31 -45.63
C SER A 204 -17.73 -12.63 -46.39
N THR A 205 -18.85 -13.32 -46.18
CA THR A 205 -19.30 -14.37 -47.08
C THR A 205 -20.03 -13.76 -48.27
N ALA A 206 -19.63 -14.24 -49.45
CA ALA A 206 -20.15 -14.01 -50.80
C ALA A 206 -19.62 -12.76 -51.52
#